data_AF-A0A0P1KRS7-F1
#
_entry.id   AF-A0A0P1KRS7-F1
#
_cell.length_a   1.000
_cell.length_b   1.000
_cell.length_c   1.000
_cell.angle_alpha   90.00
_cell.angle_beta   90.00
_cell.angle_gamma   90.00
#
_symmetry.space_group_name_H-M   'P 1'
#
loop_
_entity.id
_entity.type
_entity.pdbx_description
1 polymer ?
#
loop_
_entity_poly.entity_id
_entity_poly.type
_entity_poly.pdbx_seq_one_letter_code
_entity_poly.pdbx_strand_id
1 'polypeptide(L)'
;MLRCRAFGRSILRYNYKRFNSSVKPEALKTNKLEDIPGNFIGKLPEKLISEGNGFESTTAENQIDTLRCYERLLRSGFTPKQSTAAIELLLQTLNEEFFAEYNNKFLRKTELDTQSHLFNAAETELRYAIQVSREAALNEQNLKILQLHRGLHLAHDELNEQFINLLKKDSRVDFNDHKIENTLLHRNINLTIKDCNHKIGTRIIGDIKSEIENLRWQTTRSGLFAVLGLVFFIMSGVSISKRLALENEKPVEVVLHTIEPEEDLQQSEGLESEVEE
;
A
#
# COMPACT_ATOMS: atom_id res chain seq x y z
N MET A 1 9.93 -41.68 13.42
CA MET A 1 10.98 -41.30 12.45
C MET A 1 10.57 -39.97 11.81
N LEU A 2 10.74 -38.85 12.53
CA LEU A 2 10.51 -37.50 12.00
C LEU A 2 11.86 -36.93 11.56
N ARG A 3 11.96 -36.53 10.28
CA ARG A 3 13.13 -35.84 9.73
C ARG A 3 12.80 -34.34 9.64
N CYS A 4 13.24 -33.58 10.63
CA CYS A 4 13.32 -32.12 10.54
C CYS A 4 14.39 -31.73 9.53
N ARG A 5 14.00 -31.02 8.46
CA ARG A 5 14.93 -30.29 7.59
C ARG A 5 15.10 -28.88 8.15
N ALA A 6 16.31 -28.58 8.59
CA ALA A 6 16.75 -27.25 8.94
C ALA A 6 16.81 -26.39 7.66
N PHE A 7 16.09 -25.27 7.63
CA PHE A 7 16.28 -24.21 6.63
C PHE A 7 16.95 -23.02 7.29
N GLY A 8 18.04 -22.59 6.67
CA GLY A 8 19.05 -21.73 7.24
C GLY A 8 18.63 -20.26 7.36
N ARG A 9 19.22 -19.65 8.40
CA ARG A 9 19.76 -18.28 8.49
C ARG A 9 19.30 -17.27 7.43
N SER A 10 18.64 -16.21 7.90
CA SER A 10 19.00 -14.83 7.57
C SER A 10 18.47 -13.90 8.67
N ILE A 11 19.29 -13.67 9.69
CA ILE A 11 19.07 -12.61 10.68
C ILE A 11 19.42 -11.30 9.99
N LEU A 12 18.41 -10.57 9.53
CA LEU A 12 18.56 -9.18 9.12
C LEU A 12 18.91 -8.35 10.36
N ARG A 13 20.21 -8.07 10.52
CA ARG A 13 20.68 -7.01 11.43
C ARG A 13 20.23 -5.68 10.83
N TYR A 14 19.13 -5.14 11.31
CA TYR A 14 18.79 -3.73 11.06
C TYR A 14 19.77 -2.85 11.84
N ASN A 15 20.70 -2.27 11.09
CA ASN A 15 21.66 -1.31 11.60
C ASN A 15 20.98 0.06 11.62
N TYR A 16 20.42 0.45 12.77
CA TYR A 16 19.93 1.80 12.98
C TYR A 16 21.14 2.76 12.97
N LYS A 17 21.32 3.43 11.83
CA LYS A 17 22.28 4.51 11.67
C LYS A 17 21.80 5.67 12.56
N ARG A 18 22.40 5.80 13.74
CA ARG A 18 22.19 6.89 14.70
C ARG A 18 22.41 8.22 13.96
N PHE A 19 21.33 8.91 13.62
CA PHE A 19 21.40 10.22 12.99
C PHE A 19 21.94 11.19 14.04
N ASN A 20 23.20 11.55 13.88
CA ASN A 20 23.93 12.42 14.78
C ASN A 20 23.52 13.86 14.47
N SER A 21 22.38 14.32 14.98
CA SER A 21 22.08 15.75 14.99
C SER A 21 22.99 16.39 16.04
N SER A 22 24.05 17.03 15.56
CA SER A 22 24.90 17.92 16.32
C SER A 22 24.11 19.17 16.72
N VAL A 23 23.19 19.01 17.66
CA VAL A 23 22.80 20.10 18.55
C VAL A 23 23.54 19.78 19.83
N LYS A 24 24.74 20.34 19.94
CA LYS A 24 25.52 20.34 21.16
C LYS A 24 24.59 20.98 22.21
N PRO A 25 24.09 20.25 23.23
CA PRO A 25 23.56 20.94 24.38
C PRO A 25 24.75 21.74 24.89
N GLU A 26 24.67 23.07 24.84
CA GLU A 26 25.56 23.88 25.65
C GLU A 26 25.45 23.29 27.04
N ALA A 27 26.56 22.71 27.49
CA ALA A 27 26.69 22.19 28.81
C ALA A 27 26.42 23.36 29.73
N LEU A 28 25.18 23.45 30.22
CA LEU A 28 24.87 24.13 31.45
C LEU A 28 25.90 23.57 32.41
N LYS A 29 26.90 24.38 32.74
CA LYS A 29 27.94 24.04 33.69
C LYS A 29 27.19 23.56 34.91
N THR A 30 27.18 22.25 35.12
CA THR A 30 26.91 21.67 36.41
C THR A 30 28.07 22.17 37.26
N ASN A 31 27.92 23.39 37.79
CA ASN A 31 28.61 23.77 39.00
C ASN A 31 28.39 22.59 39.91
N LYS A 32 29.49 21.92 40.25
CA LYS A 32 29.55 20.74 41.11
C LYS A 32 28.37 20.79 42.06
N LEU A 33 27.46 19.82 41.92
CA LEU A 33 26.61 19.43 43.02
C LEU A 33 27.57 18.78 44.02
N GLU A 34 28.33 19.62 44.73
CA GLU A 34 29.00 19.23 45.95
C GLU A 34 27.92 18.62 46.82
N ASP A 35 28.20 17.38 47.23
CA ASP A 35 27.35 16.54 48.07
C ASP A 35 26.50 17.42 48.99
N ILE A 36 25.20 17.51 48.73
CA ILE A 36 24.29 18.14 49.69
C ILE A 36 24.43 17.27 50.94
N PRO A 37 25.11 17.72 52.01
CA PRO A 37 25.26 16.88 53.17
C PRO A 37 23.85 16.57 53.63
N GLY A 38 23.53 15.31 53.94
CA GLY A 38 22.19 14.90 54.38
C GLY A 38 21.66 15.65 55.62
N ASN A 39 22.46 16.56 56.17
CA ASN A 39 22.16 17.48 57.26
C ASN A 39 21.98 18.95 56.83
N PHE A 40 21.98 19.27 55.53
CA PHE A 40 21.85 20.64 55.04
C PHE A 40 20.50 21.25 55.43
N ILE A 41 19.40 20.48 55.28
CA ILE A 41 18.06 20.92 55.68
C ILE A 41 17.94 21.07 57.21
N GLY A 42 18.60 20.21 57.99
CA GLY A 42 18.61 20.30 59.45
C GLY A 42 19.44 21.47 59.99
N LYS A 43 20.53 21.83 59.31
CA LYS A 43 21.43 22.94 59.68
C LYS A 43 21.11 24.26 58.95
N LEU A 44 20.19 24.25 58.00
CA LEU A 44 19.74 25.45 57.30
C LEU A 44 19.26 26.55 58.25
N PRO A 45 18.45 26.27 59.29
CA PRO A 45 18.04 27.32 60.23
C PRO A 45 19.23 27.93 60.98
N GLU A 46 20.18 27.12 61.46
CA GLU A 46 21.40 27.62 62.12
C GLU A 46 22.29 28.42 61.16
N LYS A 47 22.41 27.96 59.90
CA LYS A 47 23.16 28.69 58.88
C LYS A 47 22.52 30.03 58.54
N LEU A 48 21.20 30.08 58.40
CA LEU A 48 20.44 31.30 58.15
C LEU A 48 20.54 32.31 59.31
N ILE A 49 20.69 31.83 60.55
CA ILE A 49 20.99 32.66 61.72
C ILE A 49 22.45 33.15 61.67
N SER A 50 23.40 32.29 61.29
CA SER A 50 24.84 32.60 61.33
C SER A 50 25.37 33.41 60.14
N GLU A 51 24.77 33.26 58.96
CA GLU A 51 25.16 33.97 57.72
C GLU A 51 24.52 35.36 57.62
N GLY A 52 23.80 35.79 58.69
CA GLY A 52 23.31 37.14 59.00
C GLY A 52 23.32 38.16 57.86
N ASN A 53 22.13 38.61 57.45
CA ASN A 53 21.85 39.47 56.30
C ASN A 53 22.42 40.92 56.36
N GLY A 54 23.59 41.13 56.96
CA GLY A 54 24.26 42.45 57.01
C GLY A 54 23.58 43.47 57.93
N PHE A 55 22.64 43.04 58.77
CA PHE A 55 22.05 43.88 59.80
C PHE A 55 22.90 43.85 61.07
N GLU A 56 23.15 45.02 61.66
CA GLU A 56 23.88 45.10 62.93
C GLU A 56 23.12 44.41 64.07
N SER A 57 23.89 43.75 64.93
CA SER A 57 23.37 43.04 66.10
C SER A 57 22.53 43.98 66.97
N THR A 58 21.44 43.48 67.55
CA THR A 58 20.58 44.32 68.39
C THR A 58 21.30 44.61 69.70
N THR A 59 21.81 45.82 69.88
CA THR A 59 22.43 46.28 71.13
C THR A 59 21.40 46.95 72.04
N ALA A 60 21.60 46.85 73.35
CA ALA A 60 20.79 47.55 74.36
C ALA A 60 20.66 49.05 74.10
N GLU A 61 21.70 49.68 73.56
CA GLU A 61 21.75 51.10 73.20
C GLU A 61 20.70 51.52 72.17
N ASN A 62 20.35 50.64 71.24
CA ASN A 62 19.38 50.93 70.18
C ASN A 62 17.93 50.60 70.58
N GLN A 63 17.73 49.87 71.68
CA GLN A 63 16.41 49.43 72.14
C GLN A 63 15.94 50.16 73.41
N ILE A 64 16.87 50.72 74.20
CA ILE A 64 16.56 51.43 75.43
C ILE A 64 16.65 52.94 75.24
N ASP A 65 15.65 53.65 75.73
CA ASP A 65 15.67 55.10 75.84
C ASP A 65 16.54 55.54 77.04
N THR A 66 17.84 55.70 76.77
CA THR A 66 18.85 56.10 77.76
C THR A 66 18.58 57.49 78.33
N LEU A 67 18.01 58.39 77.53
CA LEU A 67 17.68 59.75 77.93
C LEU A 67 16.55 59.76 78.97
N ARG A 68 15.48 59.00 78.74
CA ARG A 68 14.36 58.89 79.69
C ARG A 68 14.77 58.21 81.00
N CYS A 69 15.67 57.22 80.93
CA CYS A 69 16.27 56.62 82.12
C CYS A 69 17.11 57.64 82.91
N TYR A 70 17.91 58.44 82.21
CA TYR A 70 18.74 59.48 82.81
C TYR A 70 17.91 60.54 83.53
N GLU A 71 16.84 61.03 82.91
CA GLU A 71 15.93 62.00 83.53
C GLU A 71 15.23 61.43 84.78
N ARG A 72 14.86 60.14 84.77
CA ARG A 72 14.26 59.47 85.93
C ARG A 72 15.23 59.37 87.11
N LEU A 73 16.49 59.06 86.84
CA LEU A 73 17.56 58.97 87.85
C LEU A 73 17.88 60.36 88.44
N LEU A 74 17.88 61.41 87.63
CA LEU A 74 18.03 62.77 88.13
C LEU A 74 16.86 63.18 89.04
N ARG A 75 15.63 62.83 88.68
CA ARG A 75 14.43 63.13 89.49
C ARG A 75 14.41 62.37 90.81
N SER A 76 15.06 61.21 90.92
CA SER A 76 15.17 60.45 92.17
C SER A 76 16.35 60.92 93.06
N GLY A 77 17.06 61.98 92.68
CA GLY A 77 18.10 62.61 93.50
C GLY A 77 19.52 62.11 93.26
N PHE A 78 19.76 61.32 92.19
CA PHE A 78 21.11 60.92 91.81
C PHE A 78 21.86 62.07 91.15
N THR A 79 23.17 62.12 91.38
CA THR A 79 24.03 63.09 90.67
C THR A 79 24.18 62.71 89.19
N PRO A 80 24.38 63.67 88.28
CA PRO A 80 24.49 63.40 86.84
C PRO A 80 25.59 62.39 86.49
N LYS A 81 26.70 62.40 87.25
CA LYS A 81 27.79 61.42 87.08
C LYS A 81 27.38 60.01 87.51
N GLN A 82 26.65 59.87 88.61
CA GLN A 82 26.15 58.58 89.08
C GLN A 82 25.07 58.02 88.15
N SER A 83 24.17 58.87 87.64
CA SER A 83 23.13 58.47 86.69
C SER A 83 23.72 57.96 85.37
N THR A 84 24.77 58.62 84.86
CA THR A 84 25.46 58.18 83.63
C THR A 84 26.13 56.82 83.84
N ALA A 85 26.88 56.65 84.94
CA ALA A 85 27.55 55.39 85.26
C ALA A 85 26.55 54.23 85.50
N ALA A 86 25.41 54.50 86.14
CA ALA A 86 24.38 53.51 86.36
C ALA A 86 23.73 53.04 85.05
N ILE A 87 23.54 53.95 84.07
CA ILE A 87 23.01 53.60 82.75
C ILE A 87 24.03 52.81 81.94
N GLU A 88 25.30 53.20 81.98
CA GLU A 88 26.37 52.49 81.29
C GLU A 88 26.51 51.04 81.80
N LEU A 89 26.50 50.85 83.13
CA LEU A 89 26.48 49.52 83.74
C LEU A 89 25.23 48.73 83.36
N LEU A 90 24.05 49.36 83.38
CA LEU A 90 22.80 48.73 82.97
C LEU A 90 22.86 48.26 81.52
N LEU A 91 23.35 49.11 80.61
CA LEU A 91 23.51 48.78 79.20
C LEU A 91 24.47 47.61 79.01
N GLN A 92 25.61 47.62 79.70
CA GLN A 92 26.58 46.54 79.64
C GLN A 92 25.98 45.21 80.12
N THR A 93 25.33 45.19 81.29
CA THR A 93 24.70 43.97 81.82
C THR A 93 23.59 43.46 80.89
N LEU A 94 22.76 44.35 80.34
CA LEU A 94 21.72 43.92 79.40
C LEU A 94 22.31 43.36 78.10
N ASN A 95 23.42 43.93 77.63
CA ASN A 95 24.06 43.46 76.42
C ASN A 95 24.71 42.07 76.60
N GLU A 96 25.40 41.86 77.72
CA GLU A 96 26.06 40.60 78.06
C GLU A 96 25.07 39.47 78.40
N GLU A 97 24.08 39.74 79.25
CA GLU A 97 23.19 38.68 79.76
C GLU A 97 21.98 38.43 78.86
N PHE A 98 21.42 39.47 78.23
CA PHE A 98 20.16 39.36 77.49
C PHE A 98 20.36 39.40 75.98
N PHE A 99 21.00 40.43 75.44
CA PHE A 99 21.10 40.60 73.98
C PHE A 99 22.03 39.58 73.32
N ALA A 100 23.09 39.13 74.01
CA ALA A 100 23.98 38.09 73.49
C ALA A 100 23.24 36.76 73.23
N GLU A 101 22.40 36.30 74.18
CA GLU A 101 21.58 35.10 73.99
C GLU A 101 20.40 35.37 73.05
N TYR A 102 19.76 36.53 73.16
CA TYR A 102 18.60 36.89 72.34
C TYR A 102 18.94 36.92 70.85
N ASN A 103 20.03 37.58 70.46
CA ASN A 103 20.43 37.67 69.05
C ASN A 103 20.88 36.32 68.47
N ASN A 104 21.32 35.37 69.31
CA ASN A 104 21.67 34.02 68.88
C ASN A 104 20.44 33.13 68.67
N LYS A 105 19.41 33.32 69.50
CA LYS A 105 18.26 32.41 69.58
C LYS A 105 17.02 32.92 68.84
N PHE A 106 16.89 34.23 68.67
CA PHE A 106 15.71 34.86 68.08
C PHE A 106 16.08 35.66 66.84
N LEU A 107 15.41 35.33 65.74
CA LEU A 107 15.47 36.14 64.51
C LEU A 107 14.51 37.33 64.61
N ARG A 108 14.92 38.46 64.02
CA ARG A 108 14.02 39.61 63.88
C ARG A 108 12.93 39.27 62.85
N LYS A 109 11.70 39.75 63.08
CA LYS A 109 10.57 39.54 62.16
C LYS A 109 10.89 39.95 60.72
N THR A 110 11.56 41.09 60.53
CA THR A 110 11.97 41.59 59.21
C THR A 110 12.96 40.65 58.49
N GLU A 111 13.83 40.00 59.24
CA GLU A 111 14.80 39.06 58.70
C GLU A 111 14.11 37.76 58.29
N LEU A 112 13.21 37.25 59.13
CA LEU A 112 12.36 36.11 58.81
C LEU A 112 11.51 36.36 57.55
N ASP A 113 10.88 37.53 57.45
CA ASP A 113 10.07 37.91 56.29
C ASP A 113 10.94 37.96 55.01
N THR A 114 12.15 38.55 55.11
CA THR A 114 13.09 38.61 53.97
C THR A 114 13.55 37.23 53.52
N GLN A 115 13.93 36.36 54.47
CA GLN A 115 14.35 34.99 54.17
C GLN A 115 13.19 34.17 53.57
N SER A 116 11.97 34.34 54.08
CA SER A 116 10.77 33.73 53.52
C SER A 116 10.51 34.18 52.08
N HIS A 117 10.69 35.47 51.77
CA HIS A 117 10.59 35.98 50.41
C HIS A 117 11.61 35.34 49.47
N LEU A 118 12.88 35.23 49.88
CA LEU A 118 13.92 34.57 49.09
C LEU A 118 13.64 33.08 48.88
N PHE A 119 13.17 32.39 49.92
CA PHE A 119 12.79 30.99 49.82
C PHE A 119 11.63 30.78 48.86
N ASN A 120 10.58 31.59 48.96
CA ASN A 120 9.44 31.55 48.05
C ASN A 120 9.88 31.84 46.60
N ALA A 121 10.78 32.81 46.39
CA ALA A 121 11.34 33.09 45.07
C ALA A 121 12.09 31.86 44.51
N ALA A 122 12.99 31.26 45.28
CA ALA A 122 13.71 30.05 44.89
C ALA A 122 12.78 28.86 44.65
N GLU A 123 11.72 28.71 45.44
CA GLU A 123 10.70 27.68 45.22
C GLU A 123 9.97 27.88 43.89
N THR A 124 9.56 29.11 43.59
CA THR A 124 8.89 29.41 42.31
C THR A 124 9.80 29.20 41.12
N GLU A 125 11.08 29.56 41.25
CA GLU A 125 12.09 29.31 40.23
C GLU A 125 12.31 27.80 40.01
N LEU A 126 12.41 27.02 41.08
CA LEU A 126 12.57 25.57 41.00
C LEU A 126 11.34 24.91 40.35
N ARG A 127 10.13 25.31 40.75
CA ARG A 127 8.87 24.83 40.14
C ARG A 127 8.82 25.16 38.65
N TYR A 128 9.22 26.38 38.28
CA TYR A 128 9.29 26.81 36.89
C TYR A 128 10.31 25.97 36.10
N ALA A 129 11.51 25.76 36.63
CA ALA A 129 12.54 24.94 35.99
C ALA A 129 12.07 23.49 35.76
N ILE A 130 11.37 22.89 36.74
CA ILE A 130 10.78 21.55 36.60
C ILE A 130 9.70 21.54 35.51
N GLN A 131 8.83 22.54 35.48
CA GLN A 131 7.77 22.65 34.49
C GLN A 131 8.34 22.77 33.07
N VAL A 132 9.31 23.67 32.87
CA VAL A 132 10.01 23.86 31.59
C VAL A 132 10.70 22.57 31.14
N SER A 133 11.40 21.89 32.05
CA SER A 133 12.05 20.60 31.75
C SER A 133 11.04 19.54 31.31
N ARG A 134 9.91 19.43 32.03
CA ARG A 134 8.83 18.49 31.68
C ARG A 134 8.22 18.81 30.33
N GLU A 135 7.96 20.08 30.05
CA GLU A 135 7.39 20.53 28.77
C GLU A 135 8.34 20.25 27.61
N ALA A 136 9.64 20.52 27.79
CA ALA A 136 10.66 20.21 26.79
C ALA A 136 10.72 18.69 26.50
N ALA A 137 10.70 17.84 27.53
CA ALA A 137 10.70 16.40 27.37
C ALA A 137 9.43 15.88 26.67
N LEU A 138 8.25 16.42 27.00
CA LEU A 138 7.00 16.09 26.33
C LEU A 138 7.00 16.52 24.87
N ASN A 139 7.52 17.71 24.56
CA ASN A 139 7.63 18.20 23.19
C ASN A 139 8.55 17.30 22.36
N GLU A 140 9.71 16.91 22.91
CA GLU A 140 10.62 15.97 22.24
C GLU A 140 9.96 14.62 21.93
N GLN A 141 9.19 14.08 22.88
CA GLN A 141 8.42 12.84 22.68
C GLN A 141 7.35 13.00 21.60
N ASN A 142 6.61 14.11 21.61
CA ASN A 142 5.62 14.41 20.58
C ASN A 142 6.25 14.51 19.18
N LEU A 143 7.41 15.14 19.06
CA LEU A 143 8.15 15.20 17.80
C LEU A 143 8.56 13.81 17.30
N LYS A 144 9.03 12.92 18.20
CA LYS A 144 9.36 11.53 17.84
C LYS A 144 8.13 10.75 17.37
N ILE A 145 6.99 10.92 18.04
CA ILE A 145 5.72 10.30 17.63
C ILE A 145 5.29 10.80 16.25
N LEU A 146 5.36 12.11 15.99
CA LEU A 146 5.03 12.68 14.68
C LEU A 146 5.95 12.16 13.57
N GLN A 147 7.25 12.02 13.85
CA GLN A 147 8.20 11.43 12.91
C GLN A 147 7.87 9.97 12.61
N LEU A 148 7.56 9.18 13.65
CA LEU A 148 7.18 7.77 13.48
C LEU A 148 5.88 7.64 12.69
N HIS A 149 4.88 8.46 12.98
CA HIS A 149 3.61 8.48 12.25
C HIS A 149 3.82 8.82 10.77
N ARG A 150 4.64 9.83 10.47
CA ARG A 150 5.01 10.15 9.08
C ARG A 150 5.73 8.99 8.41
N GLY A 151 6.69 8.35 9.10
CA GLY A 151 7.40 7.19 8.58
C GLY A 151 6.47 6.01 8.29
N LEU A 152 5.50 5.76 9.17
CA LEU A 152 4.48 4.73 8.97
C LEU A 152 3.58 5.04 7.77
N HIS A 153 3.13 6.28 7.62
CA HIS A 153 2.31 6.69 6.48
C HIS A 153 3.06 6.55 5.16
N LEU A 154 4.32 6.99 5.10
CA LEU A 154 5.16 6.81 3.91
C LEU A 154 5.34 5.33 3.56
N ALA A 155 5.61 4.48 4.56
CA ALA A 155 5.73 3.04 4.34
C ALA A 155 4.40 2.42 3.88
N HIS A 156 3.27 2.89 4.41
CA HIS A 156 1.95 2.44 3.99
C HIS A 156 1.65 2.82 2.54
N ASP A 157 1.93 4.07 2.16
CA ASP A 157 1.76 4.55 0.78
C ASP A 157 2.65 3.78 -0.19
N GLU A 158 3.93 3.57 0.16
CA GLU A 158 4.88 2.80 -0.66
C GLU A 158 4.40 1.36 -0.85
N LEU A 159 3.95 0.69 0.22
CA LEU A 159 3.41 -0.67 0.14
C LEU A 159 2.16 -0.71 -0.72
N ASN A 160 1.26 0.26 -0.58
CA ASN A 160 0.04 0.33 -1.37
C ASN A 160 0.35 0.57 -2.85
N GLU A 161 1.30 1.47 -3.16
CA GLU A 161 1.78 1.69 -4.51
C GLU A 161 2.40 0.42 -5.11
N GLN A 162 3.29 -0.25 -4.38
CA GLN A 162 3.90 -1.51 -4.82
C GLN A 162 2.84 -2.59 -5.05
N PHE A 163 1.88 -2.74 -4.14
CA PHE A 163 0.81 -3.72 -4.25
C PHE A 163 -0.08 -3.45 -5.46
N ILE A 164 -0.51 -2.20 -5.67
CA ILE A 164 -1.31 -1.81 -6.84
C ILE A 164 -0.52 -2.05 -8.12
N ASN A 165 0.76 -1.68 -8.16
CA ASN A 165 1.60 -1.87 -9.34
C ASN A 165 1.81 -3.35 -9.66
N LEU A 166 2.08 -4.19 -8.66
CA LEU A 166 2.21 -5.64 -8.82
C LEU A 166 0.91 -6.26 -9.30
N LEU A 167 -0.21 -6.00 -8.62
CA LEU A 167 -1.51 -6.52 -9.04
C LEU A 167 -1.90 -6.09 -10.45
N LYS A 168 -1.68 -4.81 -10.79
CA LYS A 168 -1.97 -4.30 -12.14
C LYS A 168 -1.07 -4.92 -13.19
N LYS A 169 0.20 -5.17 -12.86
CA LYS A 169 1.14 -5.84 -13.75
C LYS A 169 0.73 -7.29 -13.96
N ASP A 170 0.49 -8.04 -12.89
CA ASP A 170 0.11 -9.45 -12.94
C ASP A 170 -1.21 -9.62 -13.71
N SER A 171 -2.22 -8.80 -13.41
CA SER A 171 -3.50 -8.80 -14.15
C SER A 171 -3.32 -8.49 -15.65
N ARG A 172 -2.40 -7.60 -16.01
CA ARG A 172 -2.11 -7.30 -17.43
C ARG A 172 -1.38 -8.44 -18.12
N VAL A 173 -0.47 -9.11 -17.42
CA VAL A 173 0.24 -10.28 -17.95
C VAL A 173 -0.77 -11.42 -18.18
N ASP A 174 -1.58 -11.74 -17.17
CA ASP A 174 -2.61 -12.77 -17.24
C ASP A 174 -3.63 -12.51 -18.36
N PHE A 175 -4.09 -11.26 -18.49
CA PHE A 175 -4.99 -10.88 -19.59
C PHE A 175 -4.33 -11.04 -20.97
N ASN A 176 -3.05 -10.70 -21.11
CA ASN A 176 -2.32 -10.89 -22.36
C ASN A 176 -2.12 -12.37 -22.67
N ASP A 177 -1.80 -13.20 -21.67
CA ASP A 177 -1.65 -14.63 -21.83
C ASP A 177 -2.96 -15.26 -22.28
N HIS A 178 -4.09 -14.92 -21.66
CA HIS A 178 -5.42 -15.35 -22.12
C HIS A 178 -5.74 -14.90 -23.54
N LYS A 179 -5.38 -13.68 -23.92
CA LYS A 179 -5.56 -13.18 -25.30
C LYS A 179 -4.70 -13.97 -26.29
N ILE A 180 -3.46 -14.27 -25.95
CA ILE A 180 -2.54 -15.06 -26.77
C ILE A 180 -3.06 -16.48 -26.90
N GLU A 181 -3.44 -17.12 -25.79
CA GLU A 181 -4.01 -18.46 -25.74
C GLU A 181 -5.26 -18.54 -26.62
N ASN A 182 -6.18 -17.60 -26.47
CA ASN A 182 -7.39 -17.53 -27.28
C ASN A 182 -7.06 -17.37 -28.78
N THR A 183 -6.09 -16.49 -29.11
CA THR A 183 -5.63 -16.33 -30.50
C THR A 183 -4.99 -17.60 -31.06
N LEU A 184 -4.19 -18.31 -30.25
CA LEU A 184 -3.57 -19.58 -30.61
C LEU A 184 -4.63 -20.67 -30.82
N LEU A 185 -5.65 -20.73 -29.96
CA LEU A 185 -6.78 -21.62 -30.09
C LEU A 185 -7.54 -21.35 -31.39
N HIS A 186 -7.84 -20.09 -31.71
CA HIS A 186 -8.46 -19.72 -32.99
C HIS A 186 -7.58 -20.08 -34.19
N ARG A 187 -6.26 -19.87 -34.11
CA ARG A 187 -5.34 -20.30 -35.17
C ARG A 187 -5.34 -21.82 -35.34
N ASN A 188 -5.34 -22.57 -34.24
CA ASN A 188 -5.38 -24.03 -34.28
C ASN A 188 -6.68 -24.52 -34.93
N ILE A 189 -7.83 -23.97 -34.54
CA ILE A 189 -9.12 -24.26 -35.17
C ILE A 189 -9.07 -23.94 -36.68
N ASN A 190 -8.53 -22.79 -37.06
CA ASN A 190 -8.42 -22.43 -38.48
C ASN A 190 -7.49 -23.37 -39.26
N LEU A 191 -6.40 -23.83 -38.66
CA LEU A 191 -5.49 -24.81 -39.28
C LEU A 191 -6.19 -26.16 -39.43
N THR A 192 -6.87 -26.65 -38.40
CA THR A 192 -7.61 -27.92 -38.47
C THR A 192 -8.74 -27.87 -39.49
N ILE A 193 -9.44 -26.74 -39.63
CA ILE A 193 -10.43 -26.52 -40.70
C ILE A 193 -9.77 -26.55 -42.07
N LYS A 194 -8.64 -25.86 -42.26
CA LYS A 194 -7.90 -25.87 -43.54
C LYS A 194 -7.42 -27.27 -43.91
N ASP A 195 -6.86 -28.00 -42.96
CA ASP A 195 -6.40 -29.38 -43.14
C ASP A 195 -7.59 -30.30 -43.48
N CYS A 196 -8.72 -30.14 -42.78
CA CYS A 196 -9.94 -30.88 -43.07
C CYS A 196 -10.45 -30.58 -44.48
N ASN A 197 -10.54 -29.31 -44.85
CA ASN A 197 -10.97 -28.88 -46.19
C ASN A 197 -10.03 -29.41 -47.28
N HIS A 198 -8.72 -29.37 -47.07
CA HIS A 198 -7.74 -29.93 -48.00
C HIS A 198 -7.89 -31.45 -48.13
N LYS A 199 -8.08 -32.17 -47.01
CA LYS A 199 -8.33 -33.62 -47.01
C LYS A 199 -9.63 -33.98 -47.73
N ILE A 200 -10.72 -33.24 -47.47
CA ILE A 200 -12.02 -33.42 -48.14
C ILE A 200 -11.86 -33.16 -49.64
N GLY A 201 -11.26 -32.03 -50.03
CA GLY A 201 -11.03 -31.69 -51.43
C GLY A 201 -10.21 -32.77 -52.14
N THR A 202 -9.11 -33.22 -51.54
CA THR A 202 -8.27 -34.28 -52.12
C THR A 202 -9.00 -35.61 -52.22
N ARG A 203 -9.81 -35.98 -51.22
CA ARG A 203 -10.63 -37.19 -51.25
C ARG A 203 -11.70 -37.10 -52.33
N ILE A 204 -12.51 -36.04 -52.34
CA ILE A 204 -13.57 -35.84 -53.34
C ILE A 204 -12.99 -35.79 -54.76
N ILE A 205 -11.90 -35.05 -54.97
CA ILE A 205 -11.25 -34.98 -56.29
C ILE A 205 -10.65 -36.33 -56.67
N GLY A 206 -10.09 -37.07 -55.71
CA GLY A 206 -9.62 -38.44 -55.91
C GLY A 206 -10.74 -39.40 -56.28
N ASP A 207 -11.86 -39.33 -55.56
CA ASP A 207 -13.04 -40.17 -55.76
C ASP A 207 -13.71 -39.85 -57.10
N ILE A 208 -13.92 -38.57 -57.43
CA ILE A 208 -14.46 -38.13 -58.74
C ILE A 208 -13.53 -38.56 -59.88
N LYS A 209 -12.22 -38.39 -59.73
CA LYS A 209 -11.26 -38.81 -60.75
C LYS A 209 -11.27 -40.34 -60.93
N SER A 210 -11.37 -41.09 -59.84
CA SER A 210 -11.49 -42.55 -59.85
C SER A 210 -12.80 -43.02 -60.51
N GLU A 211 -13.92 -42.38 -60.19
CA GLU A 211 -15.21 -42.65 -60.82
C GLU A 211 -15.16 -42.34 -62.32
N ILE A 212 -14.56 -41.22 -62.74
CA ILE A 212 -14.38 -40.89 -64.16
C ILE A 212 -13.49 -41.92 -64.85
N GLU A 213 -12.39 -42.34 -64.23
CA GLU A 213 -11.51 -43.39 -64.77
C GLU A 213 -12.26 -44.72 -64.93
N ASN A 214 -13.08 -45.09 -63.93
CA ASN A 214 -13.91 -46.28 -63.95
C ASN A 214 -14.99 -46.21 -65.05
N LEU A 215 -15.65 -45.05 -65.21
CA LEU A 215 -16.59 -44.82 -66.30
C LEU A 215 -15.89 -44.94 -67.66
N ARG A 216 -14.72 -44.30 -67.84
CA ARG A 216 -13.93 -44.41 -69.06
C ARG A 216 -13.59 -45.87 -69.38
N TRP A 217 -13.15 -46.62 -68.37
CA TRP A 217 -12.83 -48.05 -68.51
C TRP A 217 -14.02 -48.86 -69.00
N GLN A 218 -15.19 -48.68 -68.37
CA GLN A 218 -16.42 -49.36 -68.77
C GLN A 218 -16.89 -48.94 -70.17
N THR A 219 -16.84 -47.66 -70.52
CA THR A 219 -17.25 -47.16 -71.83
C THR A 219 -16.36 -47.69 -72.95
N THR A 220 -15.03 -47.72 -72.78
CA THR A 220 -14.14 -48.34 -73.79
C THR A 220 -14.36 -49.83 -73.94
N ARG A 221 -14.56 -50.54 -72.83
CA ARG A 221 -14.82 -51.98 -72.85
C ARG A 221 -16.17 -52.30 -73.51
N SER A 222 -17.23 -51.59 -73.13
CA SER A 222 -18.57 -51.77 -73.67
C SER A 222 -18.67 -51.34 -75.15
N GLY A 223 -18.05 -50.21 -75.51
CA GLY A 223 -18.00 -49.72 -76.89
C GLY A 223 -17.30 -50.70 -77.83
N LEU A 224 -16.21 -51.33 -77.39
CA LEU A 224 -15.53 -52.39 -78.15
C LEU A 224 -16.47 -53.58 -78.43
N PHE A 225 -17.20 -54.04 -77.41
CA PHE A 225 -18.18 -55.11 -77.59
C PHE A 225 -19.33 -54.73 -78.52
N ALA A 226 -19.82 -53.49 -78.46
CA ALA A 226 -20.88 -53.00 -79.36
C ALA A 226 -20.43 -52.99 -80.82
N VAL A 227 -19.20 -52.54 -81.11
CA VAL A 227 -18.64 -52.55 -82.48
C VAL A 227 -18.46 -53.98 -82.98
N LEU A 228 -17.89 -54.88 -82.17
CA LEU A 228 -17.76 -56.30 -82.53
C LEU A 228 -19.13 -56.94 -82.81
N GLY A 229 -20.13 -56.64 -81.98
CA GLY A 229 -21.51 -57.08 -82.19
C GLY A 229 -22.10 -56.57 -83.50
N LEU A 230 -21.89 -55.29 -83.84
CA LEU A 230 -22.33 -54.71 -85.11
C LEU A 230 -21.71 -55.42 -86.31
N VAL A 231 -20.39 -55.65 -86.29
CA VAL A 231 -19.70 -56.38 -87.38
C VAL A 231 -20.25 -57.80 -87.52
N PHE A 232 -20.44 -58.50 -86.40
CA PHE A 232 -20.99 -59.85 -86.42
C PHE A 232 -22.44 -59.88 -86.91
N PHE A 233 -23.25 -58.88 -86.54
CA PHE A 233 -24.63 -58.75 -86.98
C PHE A 233 -24.72 -58.45 -88.48
N ILE A 234 -23.87 -57.56 -89.01
CA ILE A 234 -23.76 -57.30 -90.45
C ILE A 234 -23.34 -58.58 -91.19
N MET A 235 -22.31 -59.29 -90.70
CA MET A 235 -21.87 -60.55 -91.30
C MET A 235 -22.95 -61.63 -91.27
N SER A 236 -23.69 -61.73 -90.18
CA SER A 236 -24.82 -62.67 -90.02
C SER A 236 -25.98 -62.28 -90.93
N GLY A 237 -26.36 -61.00 -90.97
CA GLY A 237 -27.41 -60.47 -91.85
C GLY A 237 -27.07 -60.69 -93.32
N VAL A 238 -25.84 -60.39 -93.76
CA VAL A 238 -25.39 -60.67 -95.13
C VAL A 238 -25.39 -62.17 -95.41
N SER A 239 -24.99 -63.02 -94.46
CA SER A 239 -25.00 -64.48 -94.65
C SER A 239 -26.41 -65.07 -94.72
N ILE A 240 -27.35 -64.52 -93.93
CA ILE A 240 -28.77 -64.88 -93.96
C ILE A 240 -29.40 -64.38 -95.26
N SER A 241 -29.16 -63.13 -95.67
CA SER A 241 -29.60 -62.60 -96.96
C SER A 241 -29.05 -63.38 -98.14
N LYS A 242 -27.78 -63.84 -98.10
CA LYS A 242 -27.23 -64.73 -99.14
C LYS A 242 -27.93 -66.09 -99.16
N ARG A 243 -28.35 -66.62 -98.00
CA ARG A 243 -29.12 -67.87 -97.92
C ARG A 243 -30.55 -67.70 -98.42
N LEU A 244 -31.22 -66.60 -98.08
CA LEU A 244 -32.58 -66.28 -98.56
C LEU A 244 -32.61 -65.90 -100.05
N ALA A 245 -31.58 -65.20 -100.56
CA ALA A 245 -31.47 -64.85 -101.98
C ALA A 245 -31.13 -66.06 -102.87
N LEU A 246 -30.68 -67.18 -102.30
CA LEU A 246 -30.49 -68.45 -103.02
C LEU A 246 -31.77 -69.30 -103.11
N GLU A 247 -32.83 -68.96 -102.37
CA GLU A 247 -34.09 -69.73 -102.32
C GLU A 247 -35.23 -69.08 -103.12
N ASN A 248 -35.05 -67.89 -103.70
CA ASN A 248 -36.10 -67.20 -104.45
C ASN A 248 -35.66 -66.83 -105.87
N GLU A 249 -35.64 -67.83 -106.75
CA GLU A 249 -35.58 -67.65 -108.20
C GLU A 249 -36.73 -68.43 -108.87
N LYS A 250 -37.93 -67.82 -108.92
CA LYS A 250 -38.83 -67.69 -110.10
C LYS A 250 -40.25 -67.20 -109.73
N PRO A 251 -40.95 -66.48 -110.64
CA PRO A 251 -41.49 -65.13 -110.39
C PRO A 251 -43.01 -65.01 -110.65
N VAL A 252 -43.53 -63.77 -110.78
CA VAL A 252 -44.79 -63.34 -111.47
C VAL A 252 -46.05 -63.26 -110.56
N GLU A 253 -46.99 -62.30 -110.60
CA GLU A 253 -47.18 -60.96 -111.19
C GLU A 253 -48.59 -60.45 -110.72
N VAL A 254 -48.67 -59.17 -110.30
CA VAL A 254 -49.72 -58.13 -110.47
C VAL A 254 -51.22 -58.49 -110.61
N VAL A 255 -52.12 -57.84 -109.85
CA VAL A 255 -53.40 -57.25 -110.36
C VAL A 255 -53.83 -56.00 -109.55
N LEU A 256 -54.26 -54.97 -110.31
CA LEU A 256 -54.74 -53.62 -109.95
C LEU A 256 -56.26 -53.52 -110.26
N HIS A 257 -57.06 -52.76 -109.48
CA HIS A 257 -58.27 -51.95 -109.83
C HIS A 257 -59.16 -51.73 -108.58
N THR A 258 -59.25 -50.53 -107.97
CA THR A 258 -60.10 -49.33 -108.21
C THR A 258 -61.61 -49.56 -108.24
N ILE A 259 -62.37 -48.81 -107.41
CA ILE A 259 -63.54 -47.95 -107.71
C ILE A 259 -63.98 -47.23 -106.39
N GLU A 260 -64.11 -45.89 -106.47
CA GLU A 260 -64.65 -44.85 -105.54
C GLU A 260 -66.20 -44.93 -105.39
N PRO A 261 -66.99 -44.05 -104.70
CA PRO A 261 -66.74 -42.67 -104.20
C PRO A 261 -67.39 -42.24 -102.85
N GLU A 262 -67.14 -40.95 -102.48
CA GLU A 262 -67.93 -39.88 -101.78
C GLU A 262 -69.04 -40.24 -100.77
N GLU A 263 -69.40 -39.51 -99.71
CA GLU A 263 -69.13 -38.21 -99.04
C GLU A 263 -69.87 -38.31 -97.66
N ASP A 264 -69.54 -37.65 -96.55
CA ASP A 264 -69.92 -36.26 -96.23
C ASP A 264 -69.40 -35.79 -94.84
N LEU A 265 -68.77 -34.60 -94.87
CA LEU A 265 -68.98 -33.37 -94.08
C LEU A 265 -68.99 -33.28 -92.52
N GLN A 266 -68.02 -32.45 -92.06
CA GLN A 266 -68.11 -31.29 -91.11
C GLN A 266 -68.39 -31.56 -89.61
N GLN A 267 -67.80 -30.85 -88.63
CA GLN A 267 -67.41 -29.44 -88.56
C GLN A 267 -66.49 -29.09 -87.34
N SER A 268 -65.62 -28.09 -87.53
CA SER A 268 -65.07 -27.03 -86.61
C SER A 268 -64.43 -27.40 -85.24
N GLU A 269 -63.46 -26.69 -84.66
CA GLU A 269 -62.86 -25.33 -84.77
C GLU A 269 -61.55 -25.40 -83.92
N GLY A 270 -60.38 -24.83 -84.28
CA GLY A 270 -59.98 -23.42 -84.10
C GLY A 270 -59.96 -23.00 -82.61
N LEU A 271 -58.94 -22.40 -81.98
CA LEU A 271 -57.85 -21.55 -82.45
C LEU A 271 -56.97 -21.09 -81.24
N GLU A 272 -55.72 -20.66 -81.52
CA GLU A 272 -54.90 -19.60 -80.85
C GLU A 272 -54.38 -19.79 -79.41
N SER A 273 -53.05 -19.75 -79.16
CA SER A 273 -52.18 -18.58 -78.85
C SER A 273 -52.62 -17.83 -77.58
N GLU A 274 -51.82 -17.36 -76.62
CA GLU A 274 -50.45 -16.84 -76.57
C GLU A 274 -50.18 -16.49 -75.06
N VAL A 275 -48.96 -16.06 -74.73
CA VAL A 275 -48.59 -15.12 -73.63
C VAL A 275 -48.36 -15.62 -72.18
N GLU A 276 -47.13 -15.29 -71.71
CA GLU A 276 -46.60 -14.91 -70.36
C GLU A 276 -47.04 -15.69 -69.12
N GLU A 277 -46.19 -16.08 -68.16
CA GLU A 277 -44.97 -15.48 -67.58
C GLU A 277 -44.11 -16.60 -66.93
#